data_AF-A0A661IV20-F1
#
_entry.id   AF-A0A661IV20-F1
#
_cell.length_a   1.000
_cell.length_b   1.000
_cell.length_c   1.000
_cell.angle_alpha   90.00
_cell.angle_beta   90.00
_cell.angle_gamma   90.00
#
_symmetry.space_group_name_H-M   'P 1'
#
loop_
_entity.id
_entity.type
_entity.pdbx_description
1 polymer ?
#
loop_
_entity_poly.entity_id
_entity_poly.type
_entity_poly.pdbx_seq_one_letter_code
_entity_poly.pdbx_strand_id
1 'polypeptide(L)'
;MNKIPLIIIIICIWFFSNTGYLIFPIFVLLFLILSFYFFKINYINKTRLLIYISLFLFIYYGVSILHIFILSKTYFLEELILVVPKIIMNILIFYYFLIFLQNEDFKVKLKIALTFSIVFSILTILIQAYFIYFENFHISYLDIIMGREQRIGGAAGIKGLFRLSGMYNEPGTYSIFMYPLLFSRYMINKNFDYIFILGLISTLLTFSVQAYVSFLIIILAIIFKFLYDMGIKHKIQLKLFKLNIIFTVVIFILFYYFGELIVNYFDERFLQRSDVTISVRTEALYMIFDQNILTLITGIGYNYNGYGIKLNDIGLLFTIYAHFGLLGICFVFLLGYILFKYNYFALVLFLIILLSKLSIIHPILWIYFALVVIKSKYIIKY
;
A
#
# COMPACT_ATOMS: atom_id res chain seq x y z
N MET A 1 8.44 -25.18 17.72
CA MET A 1 7.70 -25.36 16.44
C MET A 1 8.03 -24.20 15.50
N ASN A 2 8.47 -24.50 14.28
CA ASN A 2 8.81 -23.50 13.27
C ASN A 2 7.60 -22.61 12.97
N LYS A 3 7.63 -21.35 13.43
CA LYS A 3 6.52 -20.37 13.34
C LYS A 3 6.46 -19.66 11.97
N ILE A 4 7.34 -20.05 11.04
CA ILE A 4 7.48 -19.48 9.69
C ILE A 4 6.31 -19.87 8.78
N PRO A 5 5.83 -21.13 8.74
CA PRO A 5 4.70 -21.51 7.90
C PRO A 5 3.43 -20.78 8.30
N LEU A 6 3.18 -20.56 9.60
CA LEU A 6 1.98 -19.85 10.06
C LEU A 6 1.99 -18.38 9.62
N ILE A 7 3.13 -17.69 9.70
CA ILE A 7 3.24 -16.28 9.26
C ILE A 7 3.11 -16.18 7.75
N ILE A 8 3.71 -17.12 7.00
CA ILE A 8 3.57 -17.20 5.54
C ILE A 8 2.12 -17.51 5.16
N ILE A 9 1.47 -18.47 5.82
CA ILE A 9 0.07 -18.83 5.60
C ILE A 9 -0.85 -17.66 5.94
N ILE A 10 -0.61 -16.95 7.05
CA ILE A 10 -1.36 -15.74 7.40
C ILE A 10 -1.19 -14.69 6.32
N ILE A 11 0.03 -14.45 5.83
CA ILE A 11 0.27 -13.43 4.80
C ILE A 11 -0.29 -13.85 3.43
N CYS A 12 -0.22 -15.14 3.07
CA CYS A 12 -0.77 -15.68 1.83
C CYS A 12 -2.29 -15.70 1.83
N ILE A 13 -2.94 -16.29 2.84
CA ILE A 13 -4.43 -16.29 2.97
C ILE A 13 -4.97 -14.86 2.92
N TRP A 14 -4.22 -13.92 3.49
CA TRP A 14 -4.56 -12.52 3.59
C TRP A 14 -4.32 -11.71 2.31
N PHE A 15 -3.34 -12.10 1.48
CA PHE A 15 -3.15 -11.57 0.13
C PHE A 15 -4.29 -11.95 -0.81
N PHE A 16 -4.95 -13.09 -0.53
CA PHE A 16 -6.06 -13.62 -1.32
C PHE A 16 -7.45 -13.27 -0.78
N SER A 17 -7.57 -12.66 0.41
CA SER A 17 -8.86 -12.41 1.04
C SER A 17 -9.54 -11.13 0.55
N ASN A 18 -9.97 -11.12 -0.71
CA ASN A 18 -10.90 -10.12 -1.24
C ASN A 18 -12.37 -10.40 -0.84
N THR A 19 -12.64 -11.50 -0.12
CA THR A 19 -13.98 -11.97 0.27
C THR A 19 -14.12 -12.00 1.79
N GLY A 20 -14.46 -10.86 2.37
CA GLY A 20 -14.36 -10.53 3.80
C GLY A 20 -15.30 -11.23 4.80
N TYR A 21 -15.95 -12.36 4.48
CA TYR A 21 -17.00 -12.91 5.36
C TYR A 21 -16.58 -14.11 6.21
N LEU A 22 -15.78 -15.05 5.68
CA LEU A 22 -15.42 -16.29 6.40
C LEU A 22 -14.08 -16.21 7.14
N ILE A 23 -13.23 -15.26 6.77
CA ILE A 23 -11.86 -15.16 7.30
C ILE A 23 -11.83 -14.39 8.63
N PHE A 24 -12.85 -13.56 8.89
CA PHE A 24 -12.91 -12.69 10.07
C PHE A 24 -12.99 -13.46 11.40
N PRO A 25 -13.88 -14.45 11.61
CA PRO A 25 -13.96 -15.19 12.87
C PRO A 25 -12.69 -16.00 13.15
N ILE A 26 -12.13 -16.60 12.10
CA ILE A 26 -10.89 -17.38 12.19
C ILE A 26 -9.72 -16.48 12.63
N PHE A 27 -9.64 -15.26 12.09
CA PHE A 27 -8.59 -14.31 12.41
C PHE A 27 -8.70 -13.73 13.83
N VAL A 28 -9.92 -13.44 14.29
CA VAL A 28 -10.18 -12.99 15.68
C VAL A 28 -9.81 -14.10 16.67
N LEU A 29 -10.17 -15.35 16.38
CA LEU A 29 -9.77 -16.51 17.18
C LEU A 29 -8.25 -16.71 17.19
N LEU A 30 -7.59 -16.65 16.03
CA LEU A 30 -6.13 -16.77 15.92
C LEU A 30 -5.42 -15.64 16.67
N PHE A 31 -5.94 -14.41 16.59
CA PHE A 31 -5.40 -13.25 17.28
C PHE A 31 -5.59 -13.37 18.80
N LEU A 32 -6.75 -13.82 19.28
CA LEU A 32 -6.98 -14.10 20.70
C LEU A 32 -6.02 -15.18 21.21
N ILE A 33 -5.90 -16.31 20.50
CA ILE A 33 -4.98 -17.39 20.86
C ILE A 33 -3.52 -16.91 20.90
N LEU A 34 -3.09 -16.12 19.92
CA LEU A 34 -1.73 -15.57 19.85
C LEU A 34 -1.48 -14.50 20.92
N SER A 35 -2.46 -13.66 21.24
CA SER A 35 -2.32 -12.64 22.29
C SER A 35 -2.27 -13.26 23.69
N PHE A 36 -3.12 -14.25 24.00
CA PHE A 36 -3.05 -15.01 25.25
C PHE A 36 -1.71 -15.74 25.43
N TYR A 37 -1.18 -16.34 24.35
CA TYR A 37 0.09 -17.07 24.42
C TYR A 37 1.30 -16.17 24.73
N PHE A 38 1.26 -14.90 24.32
CA PHE A 38 2.41 -13.99 24.43
C PHE A 38 2.30 -12.94 25.56
N PHE A 39 1.11 -12.69 26.12
CA PHE A 39 0.93 -11.88 27.34
C PHE A 39 1.68 -12.44 28.55
N LYS A 40 2.12 -13.70 28.49
CA LYS A 40 2.98 -14.34 29.50
C LYS A 40 4.43 -13.80 29.52
N ILE A 41 4.82 -12.90 28.61
CA ILE A 41 6.18 -12.35 28.51
C ILE A 41 6.23 -10.92 29.09
N ASN A 42 6.86 -10.75 30.25
CA ASN A 42 6.97 -9.50 31.00
C ASN A 42 7.78 -8.39 30.27
N TYR A 43 7.12 -7.31 29.84
CA TYR A 43 7.77 -6.03 29.51
C TYR A 43 6.89 -4.82 29.90
N ILE A 44 7.03 -4.34 31.14
CA ILE A 44 6.11 -3.41 31.83
C ILE A 44 6.09 -1.94 31.31
N ASN A 45 7.16 -1.45 30.68
CA ASN A 45 7.17 -0.07 30.14
C ASN A 45 6.52 0.07 28.75
N LYS A 46 6.25 -1.05 28.07
CA LYS A 46 5.65 -1.08 26.73
C LYS A 46 4.12 -1.14 26.80
N THR A 47 3.58 -1.71 27.87
CA THR A 47 2.13 -1.77 28.16
C THR A 47 1.52 -0.38 28.35
N ARG A 48 2.24 0.60 28.91
CA ARG A 48 1.71 1.97 29.05
C ARG A 48 1.52 2.69 27.71
N LEU A 49 2.52 2.65 26.81
CA LEU A 49 2.38 3.20 25.45
C LEU A 49 1.26 2.48 24.68
N LEU A 50 1.15 1.16 24.84
CA LEU A 50 0.06 0.35 24.30
C LEU A 50 -1.30 0.79 24.84
N ILE A 51 -1.44 1.02 26.15
CA ILE A 51 -2.67 1.54 26.75
C ILE A 51 -3.01 2.92 26.18
N TYR A 52 -2.05 3.84 26.04
CA TYR A 52 -2.34 5.18 25.50
C TYR A 52 -2.75 5.17 24.03
N ILE A 53 -2.09 4.37 23.18
CA ILE A 53 -2.47 4.22 21.77
C ILE A 53 -3.82 3.49 21.66
N SER A 54 -4.08 2.49 22.53
CA SER A 54 -5.35 1.76 22.62
C SER A 54 -6.50 2.65 23.07
N LEU A 55 -6.26 3.49 24.06
CA LEU A 55 -7.22 4.48 24.53
C LEU A 55 -7.49 5.53 23.44
N PHE A 56 -6.45 6.03 22.76
CA PHE A 56 -6.61 6.98 21.65
C PHE A 56 -7.43 6.38 20.51
N LEU A 57 -7.09 5.17 20.05
CA LEU A 57 -7.84 4.49 18.99
C LEU A 57 -9.25 4.08 19.44
N PHE A 58 -9.46 3.74 20.72
CA PHE A 58 -10.77 3.44 21.29
C PHE A 58 -11.66 4.69 21.37
N ILE A 59 -11.14 5.80 21.89
CA ILE A 59 -11.85 7.09 21.93
C ILE A 59 -12.19 7.54 20.52
N TYR A 60 -11.19 7.50 19.62
CA TYR A 60 -11.35 7.85 18.22
C TYR A 60 -12.46 7.03 17.54
N TYR A 61 -12.46 5.73 17.78
CA TYR A 61 -13.44 4.82 17.20
C TYR A 61 -14.83 4.94 17.84
N GLY A 62 -14.90 5.18 19.14
CA GLY A 62 -16.13 5.53 19.84
C GLY A 62 -16.76 6.79 19.23
N VAL A 63 -15.95 7.80 18.88
CA VAL A 63 -16.38 9.01 18.20
C VAL A 63 -16.83 8.72 16.76
N SER A 64 -16.11 7.90 15.99
CA SER A 64 -16.52 7.52 14.63
C SER A 64 -17.84 6.72 14.61
N ILE A 65 -18.01 5.80 15.56
CA ILE A 65 -19.26 5.05 15.75
C ILE A 65 -20.39 5.99 16.15
N LEU A 66 -20.18 6.86 17.14
CA LEU A 66 -21.17 7.87 17.55
C LEU A 66 -21.58 8.77 16.38
N HIS A 67 -20.63 9.19 15.56
CA HIS A 67 -20.89 10.01 14.38
C HIS A 67 -21.74 9.27 13.34
N ILE A 68 -21.47 7.97 13.11
CA ILE A 68 -22.30 7.10 12.27
C ILE A 68 -23.72 7.00 12.87
N PHE A 69 -23.86 6.77 14.19
CA PHE A 69 -25.15 6.70 14.90
C PHE A 69 -25.96 8.00 14.84
N ILE A 70 -25.30 9.15 14.87
CA ILE A 70 -25.97 10.45 14.86
C ILE A 70 -26.44 10.85 13.45
N LEU A 71 -25.73 10.45 12.39
CA LEU A 71 -25.91 11.02 11.05
C LEU A 71 -26.54 10.10 9.99
N SER A 72 -26.57 8.77 10.15
CA SER A 72 -27.12 7.88 9.10
C SER A 72 -28.37 7.11 9.54
N LYS A 73 -29.56 7.61 9.14
CA LYS A 73 -30.85 6.97 9.48
C LYS A 73 -31.25 5.78 8.57
N THR A 74 -30.57 5.53 7.44
CA THR A 74 -31.12 4.63 6.39
C THR A 74 -30.18 3.55 5.83
N TYR A 75 -28.84 3.67 5.92
CA TYR A 75 -27.88 2.68 5.38
C TYR A 75 -27.09 1.93 6.48
N PHE A 76 -27.61 1.97 7.71
CA PHE A 76 -26.85 1.74 8.94
C PHE A 76 -26.35 0.30 9.13
N LEU A 77 -27.20 -0.71 8.90
CA LEU A 77 -26.89 -2.06 9.36
C LEU A 77 -25.86 -2.78 8.49
N GLU A 78 -25.97 -2.67 7.17
CA GLU A 78 -25.06 -3.34 6.24
C GLU A 78 -23.65 -2.73 6.31
N GLU A 79 -23.50 -1.40 6.26
CA GLU A 79 -22.18 -0.78 6.36
C GLU A 79 -21.53 -1.04 7.72
N LEU A 80 -22.31 -1.03 8.81
CA LEU A 80 -21.80 -1.38 10.13
C LEU A 80 -21.31 -2.83 10.15
N ILE A 81 -22.08 -3.80 9.64
CA ILE A 81 -21.67 -5.21 9.62
C ILE A 81 -20.45 -5.44 8.71
N LEU A 82 -20.28 -4.69 7.62
CA LEU A 82 -19.22 -4.93 6.64
C LEU A 82 -17.92 -4.18 6.90
N VAL A 83 -18.01 -2.96 7.42
CA VAL A 83 -16.87 -2.05 7.52
C VAL A 83 -16.25 -2.10 8.91
N VAL A 84 -17.06 -2.16 9.98
CA VAL A 84 -16.58 -2.21 11.36
C VAL A 84 -15.61 -3.38 11.59
N PRO A 85 -15.93 -4.63 11.20
CA PRO A 85 -15.00 -5.75 11.32
C PRO A 85 -13.66 -5.52 10.63
N LYS A 86 -13.67 -4.92 9.44
CA LYS A 86 -12.44 -4.65 8.67
C LYS A 86 -11.58 -3.59 9.38
N ILE A 87 -12.19 -2.54 9.94
CA ILE A 87 -11.47 -1.52 10.70
C ILE A 87 -10.87 -2.13 11.97
N ILE A 88 -11.67 -2.86 12.76
CA ILE A 88 -11.20 -3.53 13.98
C ILE A 88 -10.03 -4.46 13.63
N MET A 89 -10.17 -5.26 12.58
CA MET A 89 -9.10 -6.15 12.12
C MET A 89 -7.82 -5.38 11.78
N ASN A 90 -7.91 -4.27 11.04
CA ASN A 90 -6.74 -3.44 10.71
C ASN A 90 -6.06 -2.88 11.95
N ILE A 91 -6.84 -2.45 12.94
CA ILE A 91 -6.33 -1.97 14.22
C ILE A 91 -5.62 -3.11 14.97
N LEU A 92 -6.24 -4.28 15.07
CA LEU A 92 -5.63 -5.46 15.71
C LEU A 92 -4.35 -5.88 15.00
N ILE A 93 -4.32 -5.84 13.66
CA ILE A 93 -3.12 -6.11 12.85
C ILE A 93 -2.04 -5.06 13.16
N PHE A 94 -2.38 -3.77 13.14
CA PHE A 94 -1.45 -2.71 13.48
C PHE A 94 -0.84 -2.93 14.87
N TYR A 95 -1.66 -3.26 15.88
CA TYR A 95 -1.18 -3.58 17.23
C TYR A 95 -0.31 -4.83 17.29
N TYR A 96 -0.74 -5.90 16.63
CA TYR A 96 0.03 -7.13 16.51
C TYR A 96 1.44 -6.77 16.02
N PHE A 97 1.53 -6.11 14.87
CA PHE A 97 2.82 -5.77 14.29
C PHE A 97 3.62 -4.82 15.19
N LEU A 98 3.01 -3.83 15.85
CA LEU A 98 3.71 -2.96 16.80
C LEU A 98 4.35 -3.70 17.97
N ILE A 99 3.71 -4.75 18.47
CA ILE A 99 4.23 -5.60 19.56
C ILE A 99 5.33 -6.51 19.02
N PHE A 100 5.04 -7.25 17.95
CA PHE A 100 5.90 -8.32 17.46
C PHE A 100 7.16 -7.81 16.76
N LEU A 101 7.09 -6.68 16.04
CA LEU A 101 8.25 -6.06 15.39
C LEU A 101 9.31 -5.57 16.37
N GLN A 102 9.06 -5.60 17.68
CA GLN A 102 10.08 -5.32 18.68
C GLN A 102 11.02 -6.50 18.91
N ASN A 103 10.63 -7.71 18.50
CA ASN A 103 11.43 -8.91 18.57
C ASN A 103 12.25 -9.06 17.26
N GLU A 104 13.57 -9.19 17.37
CA GLU A 104 14.46 -9.33 16.20
C GLU A 104 14.15 -10.60 15.38
N ASP A 105 13.82 -11.73 16.01
CA ASP A 105 13.42 -12.96 15.32
C ASP A 105 12.18 -12.75 14.48
N PHE A 106 11.22 -11.96 14.97
CA PHE A 106 10.02 -11.64 14.23
C PHE A 106 10.33 -10.74 13.02
N LYS A 107 11.25 -9.77 13.14
CA LYS A 107 11.68 -8.96 12.00
C LYS A 107 12.33 -9.81 10.91
N VAL A 108 13.14 -10.80 11.29
CA VAL A 108 13.74 -11.76 10.34
C VAL A 108 12.65 -12.56 9.64
N LYS A 109 11.66 -13.08 10.38
CA LYS A 109 10.52 -13.82 9.81
C LYS A 109 9.67 -12.96 8.90
N LEU A 110 9.38 -11.72 9.29
CA LEU A 110 8.65 -10.78 8.45
C LEU A 110 9.42 -10.48 7.17
N LYS A 111 10.74 -10.27 7.24
CA LYS A 111 11.58 -10.10 6.06
C LYS A 111 11.47 -11.29 5.12
N ILE A 112 11.51 -12.52 5.63
CA ILE A 112 11.34 -13.74 4.83
C ILE A 112 9.96 -13.73 4.14
N ALA A 113 8.89 -13.47 4.90
CA ALA A 113 7.53 -13.45 4.35
C ALA A 113 7.35 -12.35 3.28
N LEU A 114 7.88 -11.14 3.51
CA LEU A 114 7.89 -10.08 2.50
C LEU A 114 8.69 -10.49 1.25
N THR A 115 9.82 -11.18 1.42
CA THR A 115 10.60 -11.72 0.29
C THR A 115 9.74 -12.67 -0.53
N PHE A 116 9.10 -13.62 0.15
CA PHE A 116 8.25 -14.62 -0.49
C PHE A 116 7.11 -13.96 -1.26
N SER A 117 6.36 -13.05 -0.63
CA SER A 117 5.25 -12.34 -1.29
C SER A 117 5.70 -11.54 -2.51
N ILE A 118 6.85 -10.85 -2.44
CA ILE A 118 7.41 -10.10 -3.57
C ILE A 118 7.82 -11.06 -4.70
N VAL A 119 8.60 -12.10 -4.40
CA VAL A 119 9.08 -13.06 -5.40
C VAL A 119 7.92 -13.78 -6.06
N PHE A 120 6.94 -14.21 -5.28
CA PHE A 120 5.73 -14.85 -5.79
C PHE A 120 4.91 -13.91 -6.69
N SER A 121 4.79 -12.63 -6.32
CA SER A 121 4.14 -11.61 -7.15
C SER A 121 4.91 -11.33 -8.45
N ILE A 122 6.24 -11.39 -8.42
CA ILE A 122 7.06 -11.27 -9.63
C ILE A 122 6.85 -12.48 -10.54
N LEU A 123 6.92 -13.70 -9.98
CA LEU A 123 6.74 -14.93 -10.74
C LEU A 123 5.39 -14.99 -11.45
N THR A 124 4.31 -14.59 -10.79
CA THR A 124 2.97 -14.58 -11.40
C THR A 124 2.86 -13.59 -12.57
N ILE A 125 3.48 -12.41 -12.48
CA ILE A 125 3.57 -11.50 -13.64
C ILE A 125 4.45 -12.09 -14.75
N LEU A 126 5.57 -12.72 -14.42
CA LEU A 126 6.47 -13.28 -15.44
C LEU A 126 5.84 -14.47 -16.17
N ILE A 127 5.11 -15.33 -15.46
CA ILE A 127 4.33 -16.41 -16.06
C ILE A 127 3.24 -15.82 -16.95
N GLN A 128 2.48 -14.83 -16.46
CA GLN A 128 1.47 -14.15 -17.28
C GLN A 128 2.09 -13.52 -18.53
N ALA A 129 3.26 -12.88 -18.42
CA ALA A 129 4.00 -12.33 -19.56
C ALA A 129 4.40 -13.43 -20.55
N TYR A 130 4.94 -14.55 -20.06
CA TYR A 130 5.36 -15.66 -20.90
C TYR A 130 4.19 -16.18 -21.75
N PHE A 131 3.06 -16.52 -21.12
CA PHE A 131 1.92 -17.08 -21.83
C PHE A 131 1.30 -16.08 -22.82
N ILE A 132 1.24 -14.80 -22.46
CA ILE A 132 0.67 -13.78 -23.35
C ILE A 132 1.55 -13.53 -24.57
N TYR A 133 2.86 -13.36 -24.36
CA TYR A 133 3.76 -12.94 -25.45
C TYR A 133 4.35 -14.10 -26.26
N PHE A 134 4.42 -15.32 -25.71
CA PHE A 134 4.98 -16.49 -26.41
C PHE A 134 3.91 -17.50 -26.83
N GLU A 135 2.88 -17.71 -26.01
CA GLU A 135 1.84 -18.72 -26.27
C GLU A 135 0.54 -18.10 -26.82
N ASN A 136 0.47 -16.77 -26.95
CA ASN A 136 -0.74 -16.02 -27.31
C ASN A 136 -1.96 -16.38 -26.44
N PHE A 137 -1.72 -16.74 -25.18
CA PHE A 137 -2.72 -17.19 -24.24
C PHE A 137 -2.72 -16.35 -22.95
N HIS A 138 -3.91 -15.97 -22.49
CA HIS A 138 -4.03 -15.19 -21.26
C HIS A 138 -4.35 -16.09 -20.05
N ILE A 139 -3.45 -16.15 -19.07
CA ILE A 139 -3.73 -16.78 -17.78
C ILE A 139 -4.51 -15.81 -16.89
N SER A 140 -5.79 -16.11 -16.65
CA SER A 140 -6.61 -15.42 -15.65
C SER A 140 -6.53 -16.12 -14.30
N TYR A 141 -5.60 -15.70 -13.44
CA TYR A 141 -5.46 -16.29 -12.10
C TYR A 141 -6.72 -16.09 -11.24
N LEU A 142 -7.40 -14.95 -11.41
CA LEU A 142 -8.64 -14.69 -10.68
C LEU A 142 -9.79 -15.57 -11.15
N ASP A 143 -9.80 -15.95 -12.43
CA ASP A 143 -10.84 -16.83 -12.95
C ASP A 143 -10.65 -18.24 -12.40
N ILE A 144 -9.40 -18.73 -12.40
CA ILE A 144 -9.03 -20.03 -11.83
C ILE A 144 -9.38 -20.12 -10.33
N ILE A 145 -9.16 -19.05 -9.55
CA ILE A 145 -9.31 -19.08 -8.09
C ILE A 145 -10.71 -18.67 -7.64
N MET A 146 -11.34 -17.72 -8.32
CA MET A 146 -12.56 -17.05 -7.88
C MET A 146 -13.69 -17.04 -8.93
N GLY A 147 -13.47 -17.58 -10.13
CA GLY A 147 -14.44 -17.52 -11.24
C GLY A 147 -14.72 -16.10 -11.72
N ARG A 148 -13.73 -15.20 -11.63
CA ARG A 148 -13.84 -13.80 -12.07
C ARG A 148 -12.72 -13.44 -13.03
N GLU A 149 -13.08 -12.90 -14.20
CA GLU A 149 -12.10 -12.42 -15.16
C GLU A 149 -11.28 -11.24 -14.65
N GLN A 150 -9.98 -11.23 -14.98
CA GLN A 150 -9.10 -10.10 -14.75
C GLN A 150 -9.34 -9.01 -15.81
N ARG A 151 -9.20 -7.74 -15.42
CA ARG A 151 -9.32 -6.60 -16.35
C ARG A 151 -8.01 -6.34 -17.06
N ILE A 152 -7.82 -7.02 -18.18
CA ILE A 152 -6.55 -7.06 -18.92
C ILE A 152 -6.56 -6.09 -20.11
N GLY A 153 -7.73 -5.88 -20.71
CA GLY A 153 -7.98 -4.78 -21.64
C GLY A 153 -8.03 -3.47 -20.86
N GLY A 154 -7.04 -2.59 -21.05
CA GLY A 154 -7.13 -1.23 -20.54
C GLY A 154 -8.26 -0.47 -21.24
N ALA A 155 -8.81 0.55 -20.58
CA ALA A 155 -9.78 1.48 -21.17
C ALA A 155 -9.27 2.17 -22.46
N ALA A 156 -7.96 2.08 -22.74
CA ALA A 156 -7.31 2.65 -23.91
C ALA A 156 -7.37 1.72 -25.15
N GLY A 157 -7.52 0.40 -25.00
CA GLY A 157 -7.77 -0.49 -26.15
C GLY A 157 -6.64 -0.58 -27.20
N ILE A 158 -5.42 -0.14 -26.88
CA ILE A 158 -4.27 -0.23 -27.78
C ILE A 158 -4.02 -1.67 -28.20
N LYS A 159 -4.19 -1.92 -29.51
CA LYS A 159 -3.87 -3.22 -30.10
C LYS A 159 -2.40 -3.55 -29.86
N GLY A 160 -2.14 -4.72 -29.29
CA GLY A 160 -0.79 -5.22 -29.05
C GLY A 160 -0.18 -4.91 -27.68
N LEU A 161 -0.82 -4.09 -26.83
CA LEU A 161 -0.36 -3.85 -25.46
C LEU A 161 -1.19 -4.62 -24.43
N PHE A 162 -0.68 -5.77 -23.99
CA PHE A 162 -1.29 -6.53 -22.90
C PHE A 162 -0.79 -6.04 -21.54
N ARG A 163 -1.72 -5.55 -20.71
CA ARG A 163 -1.40 -5.02 -19.38
C ARG A 163 -1.47 -6.14 -18.36
N LEU A 164 -0.30 -6.53 -17.85
CA LEU A 164 -0.18 -7.61 -16.87
C LEU A 164 -0.68 -7.18 -15.49
N SER A 165 -1.32 -8.10 -14.77
CA SER A 165 -1.90 -7.83 -13.46
C SER A 165 -1.48 -8.84 -12.39
N GLY A 166 -0.73 -9.88 -12.75
CA GLY A 166 -0.34 -10.96 -11.84
C GLY A 166 -1.59 -11.60 -11.25
N MET A 167 -1.66 -11.74 -9.93
CA MET A 167 -2.85 -12.28 -9.25
C MET A 167 -3.93 -11.23 -8.91
N TYR A 168 -3.80 -10.00 -9.41
CA TYR A 168 -4.72 -8.91 -9.07
C TYR A 168 -5.72 -8.63 -10.17
N ASN A 169 -6.83 -7.99 -9.81
CA ASN A 169 -7.88 -7.72 -10.78
C ASN A 169 -7.47 -6.71 -11.87
N GLU A 170 -6.58 -5.78 -11.54
CA GLU A 170 -6.17 -4.70 -12.45
C GLU A 170 -4.65 -4.50 -12.40
N PRO A 171 -4.02 -4.12 -13.53
CA PRO A 171 -2.58 -3.82 -13.60
C PRO A 171 -2.12 -2.74 -12.61
N GLY A 172 -2.96 -1.71 -12.41
CA GLY A 172 -2.69 -0.66 -11.41
C GLY A 172 -2.70 -1.20 -9.98
N THR A 173 -3.61 -2.13 -9.67
CA THR A 173 -3.73 -2.76 -8.35
C THR A 173 -2.47 -3.54 -8.00
N TYR A 174 -1.88 -4.29 -8.93
CA TYR A 174 -0.60 -4.96 -8.70
C TYR A 174 0.46 -3.99 -8.17
N SER A 175 0.64 -2.87 -8.86
CA SER A 175 1.65 -1.86 -8.51
C SER A 175 1.37 -1.23 -7.15
N ILE A 176 0.10 -0.91 -6.89
CA ILE A 176 -0.36 -0.32 -5.62
C ILE A 176 -0.05 -1.23 -4.42
N PHE A 177 -0.20 -2.55 -4.55
CA PHE A 177 0.10 -3.49 -3.47
C PHE A 177 1.59 -3.86 -3.37
N MET A 178 2.31 -3.86 -4.49
CA MET A 178 3.76 -4.10 -4.49
C MET A 178 4.52 -3.01 -3.74
N TYR A 179 4.12 -1.75 -3.82
CA TYR A 179 4.83 -0.66 -3.15
C TYR A 179 4.90 -0.81 -1.62
N PRO A 180 3.80 -0.99 -0.88
CA PRO A 180 3.84 -1.29 0.55
C PRO A 180 4.73 -2.48 0.91
N LEU A 181 4.77 -3.55 0.09
CA LEU A 181 5.64 -4.72 0.31
C LEU A 181 7.11 -4.36 0.16
N LEU A 182 7.47 -3.75 -0.96
CA LEU A 182 8.84 -3.31 -1.27
C LEU A 182 9.33 -2.31 -0.21
N PHE A 183 8.47 -1.38 0.19
CA PHE A 183 8.85 -0.30 1.10
C PHE A 183 8.93 -0.81 2.53
N SER A 184 8.06 -1.73 2.93
CA SER A 184 8.19 -2.46 4.21
C SER A 184 9.52 -3.21 4.28
N ARG A 185 9.91 -3.89 3.19
CA ARG A 185 11.20 -4.57 3.09
C ARG A 185 12.37 -3.57 3.19
N TYR A 186 12.28 -2.44 2.49
CA TYR A 186 13.26 -1.36 2.59
C TYR A 186 13.39 -0.84 4.02
N MET A 187 12.28 -0.67 4.75
CA MET A 187 12.29 -0.22 6.15
C MET A 187 13.03 -1.19 7.10
N ILE A 188 13.03 -2.49 6.78
CA ILE A 188 13.76 -3.51 7.52
C ILE A 188 15.25 -3.51 7.12
N ASN A 189 15.55 -3.54 5.82
CA ASN A 189 16.93 -3.69 5.31
C ASN A 189 17.74 -2.39 5.23
N LYS A 190 17.06 -1.23 5.25
CA LYS A 190 17.60 0.12 4.97
C LYS A 190 18.35 0.24 3.63
N ASN A 191 18.02 -0.62 2.67
CA ASN A 191 18.80 -0.79 1.45
C ASN A 191 17.90 -1.23 0.31
N PHE A 192 18.15 -0.67 -0.88
CA PHE A 192 17.68 -1.21 -2.15
C PHE A 192 18.46 -2.50 -2.44
N ASP A 193 17.87 -3.65 -2.15
CA ASP A 193 18.43 -4.96 -2.47
C ASP A 193 17.87 -5.49 -3.80
N TYR A 194 18.43 -6.60 -4.29
CA TYR A 194 18.02 -7.18 -5.58
C TYR A 194 16.53 -7.50 -5.64
N ILE A 195 15.95 -7.99 -4.55
CA ILE A 195 14.51 -8.27 -4.44
C ILE A 195 13.68 -6.99 -4.60
N PHE A 196 14.12 -5.88 -3.98
CA PHE A 196 13.47 -4.59 -4.16
C PHE A 196 13.54 -4.11 -5.62
N ILE A 197 14.71 -4.21 -6.25
CA ILE A 197 14.92 -3.76 -7.63
C ILE A 197 14.06 -4.59 -8.60
N LEU A 198 14.08 -5.92 -8.47
CA LEU A 198 13.27 -6.82 -9.30
C LEU A 198 11.77 -6.56 -9.12
N GLY A 199 11.33 -6.32 -7.87
CA GLY A 199 9.94 -5.98 -7.60
C GLY A 199 9.53 -4.61 -8.14
N LEU A 200 10.42 -3.62 -8.18
CA LEU A 200 10.15 -2.36 -8.88
C LEU A 200 10.04 -2.57 -10.39
N ILE A 201 10.97 -3.30 -10.98
CA ILE A 201 10.95 -3.59 -12.43
C ILE A 201 9.67 -4.35 -12.80
N SER A 202 9.20 -5.30 -11.98
CA SER A 202 7.96 -6.02 -12.26
C SER A 202 6.73 -5.11 -12.27
N THR A 203 6.71 -4.00 -11.51
CA THR A 203 5.62 -3.03 -11.61
C THR A 203 5.57 -2.34 -12.96
N LEU A 204 6.70 -2.13 -13.65
CA LEU A 204 6.74 -1.50 -14.97
C LEU A 204 6.10 -2.38 -16.05
N LEU A 205 6.18 -3.71 -15.90
CA LEU A 205 5.55 -4.68 -16.81
C LEU A 205 4.01 -4.61 -16.78
N THR A 206 3.42 -3.88 -15.81
CA THR A 206 1.97 -3.67 -15.75
C THR A 206 1.47 -2.59 -16.71
N PHE A 207 2.38 -1.78 -17.28
CA PHE A 207 2.03 -0.61 -18.09
C PHE A 207 0.94 0.26 -17.42
N SER A 208 1.09 0.49 -16.11
CA SER A 208 0.17 1.32 -15.35
C SER A 208 0.78 2.71 -15.11
N VAL A 209 -0.05 3.76 -15.17
CA VAL A 209 0.38 5.13 -14.89
C VAL A 209 1.00 5.22 -13.50
N GLN A 210 0.37 4.58 -12.51
CA GLN A 210 0.90 4.51 -11.15
C GLN A 210 2.32 3.93 -11.14
N ALA A 211 2.59 2.87 -11.91
CA ALA A 211 3.90 2.26 -11.97
C ALA A 211 4.97 3.24 -12.50
N TYR A 212 4.70 3.85 -13.65
CA TYR A 212 5.63 4.78 -14.27
C TYR A 212 5.89 6.03 -13.43
N VAL A 213 4.83 6.64 -12.88
CA VAL A 213 4.96 7.83 -12.03
C VAL A 213 5.76 7.50 -10.76
N SER A 214 5.45 6.38 -10.09
CA SER A 214 6.17 5.97 -8.88
C SER A 214 7.63 5.65 -9.17
N PHE A 215 7.90 4.94 -10.26
CA PHE A 215 9.27 4.61 -10.68
C PHE A 215 10.09 5.86 -11.02
N LEU A 216 9.49 6.83 -11.74
CA LEU A 216 10.11 8.11 -12.04
C LEU A 216 10.46 8.88 -10.76
N ILE A 217 9.54 8.95 -9.80
CA ILE A 217 9.80 9.61 -8.49
C ILE A 217 10.98 8.94 -7.78
N ILE A 218 11.06 7.60 -7.78
CA ILE A 218 12.17 6.87 -7.14
C ILE A 218 13.50 7.16 -7.84
N ILE A 219 13.52 7.14 -9.17
CA ILE A 219 14.74 7.44 -9.95
C ILE A 219 15.20 8.87 -9.70
N LEU A 220 14.29 9.84 -9.80
CA LEU A 220 14.60 11.24 -9.51
C LEU A 220 15.17 11.38 -8.10
N ALA A 221 14.57 10.72 -7.09
CA ALA A 221 15.11 10.74 -5.73
C ALA A 221 16.51 10.15 -5.62
N ILE A 222 16.83 9.07 -6.36
CA ILE A 222 18.17 8.47 -6.39
C ILE A 222 19.18 9.40 -7.07
N ILE A 223 18.80 10.01 -8.20
CA ILE A 223 19.62 10.99 -8.92
C ILE A 223 19.88 12.21 -8.03
N PHE A 224 18.84 12.82 -7.46
CA PHE A 224 18.97 13.97 -6.55
C PHE A 224 19.86 13.64 -5.36
N LYS A 225 19.67 12.45 -4.75
CA LYS A 225 20.50 12.04 -3.62
C LYS A 225 21.97 11.84 -4.02
N PHE A 226 22.23 11.25 -5.18
CA PHE A 226 23.57 11.08 -5.73
C PHE A 226 24.25 12.43 -6.01
N LEU A 227 23.55 13.34 -6.70
CA LEU A 227 24.06 14.68 -7.01
C LEU A 227 24.31 15.50 -5.74
N TYR A 228 23.42 15.42 -4.75
CA TYR A 228 23.62 16.07 -3.44
C TYR A 228 24.87 15.55 -2.73
N ASP A 229 25.04 14.21 -2.66
CA ASP A 229 26.19 13.62 -1.96
C ASP A 229 27.52 13.87 -2.72
N MET A 230 27.49 13.94 -4.05
CA MET A 230 28.65 14.29 -4.88
C MET A 230 29.00 15.79 -4.80
N GLY A 231 28.02 16.67 -4.95
CA GLY A 231 28.23 18.12 -5.04
C GLY A 231 28.47 18.80 -3.70
N ILE A 232 27.70 18.44 -2.67
CA ILE A 232 27.75 19.12 -1.37
C ILE A 232 28.67 18.39 -0.39
N LYS A 233 28.68 17.06 -0.42
CA LYS A 233 29.51 16.25 0.51
C LYS A 233 30.80 15.76 -0.10
N HIS A 234 31.05 16.03 -1.39
CA HIS A 234 32.21 15.55 -2.14
C HIS A 234 32.43 14.02 -1.99
N LYS A 235 31.34 13.26 -1.88
CA LYS A 235 31.38 11.81 -1.63
C LYS A 235 30.59 11.05 -2.68
N ILE A 236 31.31 10.32 -3.54
CA ILE A 236 30.70 9.43 -4.51
C ILE A 236 30.23 8.16 -3.81
N GLN A 237 28.91 7.96 -3.73
CA GLN A 237 28.34 6.71 -3.23
C GLN A 237 28.22 5.71 -4.38
N LEU A 238 29.19 4.81 -4.50
CA LEU A 238 29.25 3.78 -5.55
C LEU A 238 27.94 3.00 -5.69
N LYS A 239 27.25 2.74 -4.57
CA LYS A 239 25.94 2.08 -4.58
C LYS A 239 24.87 2.87 -5.35
N LEU A 240 24.76 4.18 -5.11
CA LEU A 240 23.80 5.04 -5.81
C LEU A 240 24.17 5.17 -7.29
N PHE A 241 25.46 5.27 -7.59
CA PHE A 241 25.95 5.28 -8.97
C PHE A 241 25.55 4.01 -9.74
N LYS A 242 25.78 2.83 -9.15
CA LYS A 242 25.34 1.54 -9.73
C LYS A 242 23.82 1.48 -9.94
N LEU A 243 23.03 1.97 -8.99
CA LEU A 243 21.57 2.01 -9.12
C LEU A 243 21.14 2.93 -10.28
N ASN A 244 21.76 4.11 -10.42
CA ASN A 244 21.48 5.00 -11.54
C ASN A 244 21.77 4.31 -12.88
N ILE A 245 22.91 3.63 -13.03
CA ILE A 245 23.24 2.87 -14.24
C ILE A 245 22.17 1.81 -14.53
N ILE A 246 21.82 0.99 -13.53
CA ILE A 246 20.81 -0.07 -13.69
C ILE A 246 19.48 0.53 -14.18
N PHE A 247 19.02 1.62 -13.55
CA PHE A 247 17.76 2.23 -13.92
C PHE A 247 17.79 2.91 -15.29
N THR A 248 18.90 3.53 -15.68
CA THR A 248 19.07 4.07 -17.04
C THR A 248 19.00 2.95 -18.08
N VAL A 249 19.65 1.81 -17.84
CA VAL A 249 19.59 0.64 -18.73
C VAL A 249 18.16 0.09 -18.80
N VAL A 250 17.45 -0.01 -17.68
CA VAL A 250 16.05 -0.46 -17.65
C VAL A 250 15.15 0.49 -18.46
N ILE A 251 15.29 1.81 -18.28
CA ILE A 251 14.54 2.81 -19.07
C ILE A 251 14.86 2.64 -20.55
N PHE A 252 16.13 2.55 -20.92
CA PHE A 252 16.56 2.39 -22.30
C PHE A 252 15.94 1.14 -22.94
N ILE A 253 16.00 -0.02 -22.27
CA ILE A 253 15.39 -1.26 -22.74
C ILE A 253 13.88 -1.10 -22.90
N LEU A 254 13.20 -0.51 -21.92
CA LEU A 254 11.75 -0.32 -21.98
C LEU A 254 11.34 0.59 -23.15
N PHE A 255 12.03 1.70 -23.35
CA PHE A 255 11.75 2.60 -24.48
C PHE A 255 12.14 1.99 -25.83
N TYR A 256 13.23 1.22 -25.89
CA TYR A 256 13.66 0.57 -27.12
C TYR A 256 12.63 -0.47 -27.61
N TYR A 257 12.08 -1.29 -26.71
CA TYR A 257 11.13 -2.35 -27.10
C TYR A 257 9.66 -1.92 -27.09
N PHE A 258 9.28 -0.99 -26.20
CA PHE A 258 7.88 -0.63 -25.97
C PHE A 258 7.59 0.87 -26.12
N GLY A 259 8.55 1.67 -26.59
CA GLY A 259 8.44 3.12 -26.62
C GLY A 259 7.20 3.62 -27.37
N GLU A 260 6.92 3.10 -28.55
CA GLU A 260 5.75 3.46 -29.34
C GLU A 260 4.44 3.12 -28.61
N LEU A 261 4.33 1.92 -28.06
CA LEU A 261 3.14 1.49 -27.31
C LEU A 261 2.93 2.33 -26.04
N ILE A 262 4.01 2.71 -25.36
CA ILE A 262 3.98 3.57 -24.18
C ILE A 262 3.49 4.97 -24.58
N VAL A 263 4.03 5.56 -25.64
CA VAL A 263 3.62 6.89 -26.12
C VAL A 263 2.15 6.88 -26.51
N ASN A 264 1.71 5.92 -27.34
CA ASN A 264 0.31 5.78 -27.73
C ASN A 264 -0.61 5.63 -26.51
N TYR A 265 -0.16 4.91 -25.47
CA TYR A 265 -0.92 4.75 -24.23
C TYR A 265 -1.07 6.04 -23.44
N PHE A 266 -0.01 6.85 -23.36
CA PHE A 266 -0.10 8.16 -22.72
C PHE A 266 -0.97 9.12 -23.55
N ASP A 267 -0.89 9.07 -24.88
CA ASP A 267 -1.69 9.91 -25.75
C ASP A 267 -3.19 9.60 -25.64
N GLU A 268 -3.58 8.33 -25.72
CA GLU A 268 -4.98 7.90 -25.54
C GLU A 268 -5.51 8.26 -24.15
N ARG A 269 -4.68 8.10 -23.12
CA ARG A 269 -5.11 8.30 -21.73
C ARG A 269 -5.20 9.77 -21.32
N PHE A 270 -4.29 10.62 -21.80
CA PHE A 270 -4.19 12.00 -21.33
C PHE A 270 -4.59 13.05 -22.38
N LEU A 271 -4.42 12.77 -23.68
CA LEU A 271 -4.63 13.76 -24.74
C LEU A 271 -5.94 13.56 -25.50
N GLN A 272 -6.40 12.32 -25.71
CA GLN A 272 -7.58 12.03 -26.53
C GLN A 272 -8.96 12.11 -25.80
N ARG A 273 -9.03 12.80 -24.66
CA ARG A 273 -10.29 13.24 -23.99
C ARG A 273 -11.31 12.14 -23.58
N SER A 274 -10.87 10.93 -23.27
CA SER A 274 -11.77 9.89 -22.72
C SER A 274 -11.69 9.72 -21.19
N ASP A 275 -10.80 10.44 -20.49
CA ASP A 275 -10.51 10.13 -19.09
C ASP A 275 -11.54 10.75 -18.12
N VAL A 276 -12.65 10.03 -17.94
CA VAL A 276 -13.62 10.14 -16.83
C VAL A 276 -12.91 10.21 -15.46
N THR A 277 -11.65 9.76 -15.37
CA THR A 277 -10.85 9.79 -14.13
C THR A 277 -10.64 11.20 -13.57
N ILE A 278 -10.41 12.24 -14.39
CA ILE A 278 -10.18 13.60 -13.86
C ILE A 278 -11.48 14.17 -13.30
N SER A 279 -12.59 14.06 -14.03
CA SER A 279 -13.89 14.53 -13.56
C SER A 279 -14.32 13.81 -12.28
N VAL A 280 -14.16 12.48 -12.20
CA VAL A 280 -14.47 11.70 -10.99
C VAL A 280 -13.59 12.12 -9.80
N ARG A 281 -12.31 12.45 -10.03
CA ARG A 281 -11.43 12.96 -8.97
C ARG A 281 -11.85 14.33 -8.48
N THR A 282 -12.20 15.22 -9.40
CA THR A 282 -12.68 16.56 -9.09
C THR A 282 -13.99 16.50 -8.33
N GLU A 283 -14.93 15.65 -8.76
CA GLU A 283 -16.21 15.41 -8.08
C GLU A 283 -16.02 14.85 -6.66
N ALA A 284 -15.10 13.89 -6.49
CA ALA A 284 -14.73 13.37 -5.17
C ALA A 284 -14.16 14.45 -4.25
N LEU A 285 -13.34 15.37 -4.78
CA LEU A 285 -12.80 16.47 -3.99
C LEU A 285 -13.89 17.49 -3.62
N TYR A 286 -14.77 17.85 -4.54
CA TYR A 286 -15.92 18.72 -4.23
C TYR A 286 -16.81 18.08 -3.17
N MET A 287 -17.14 16.80 -3.31
CA MET A 287 -17.90 16.07 -2.29
C MET A 287 -17.26 16.18 -0.90
N ILE A 288 -15.92 16.15 -0.80
CA ILE A 288 -15.23 16.29 0.48
C ILE A 288 -15.30 17.72 1.00
N PHE A 289 -15.00 18.71 0.16
CA PHE A 289 -14.87 20.10 0.57
C PHE A 289 -16.21 20.84 0.72
N ASP A 290 -17.29 20.33 0.15
CA ASP A 290 -18.65 20.88 0.28
C ASP A 290 -19.33 20.45 1.59
N GLN A 291 -18.69 19.62 2.40
CA GLN A 291 -19.20 19.21 3.71
C GLN A 291 -19.16 20.36 4.72
N ASN A 292 -20.00 20.28 5.76
CA ASN A 292 -19.98 21.27 6.84
C ASN A 292 -18.63 21.24 7.59
N ILE A 293 -18.31 22.33 8.29
CA ILE A 293 -17.02 22.49 9.00
C ILE A 293 -16.76 21.36 10.02
N LEU A 294 -17.80 20.86 10.68
CA LEU A 294 -17.67 19.78 11.66
C LEU A 294 -17.20 18.50 10.97
N THR A 295 -17.83 18.12 9.87
CA THR A 295 -17.48 16.97 9.05
C THR A 295 -16.10 17.12 8.40
N LEU A 296 -15.69 18.33 8.01
CA LEU A 296 -14.32 18.58 7.54
C LEU A 296 -13.27 18.34 8.64
N ILE A 297 -13.62 18.62 9.90
CA ILE A 297 -12.74 18.40 11.06
C ILE A 297 -12.70 16.92 11.44
N THR A 298 -13.85 16.24 11.51
CA THR A 298 -13.98 14.86 12.00
C THR A 298 -13.83 13.80 10.92
N GLY A 299 -14.01 14.17 9.66
CA GLY A 299 -14.15 13.26 8.53
C GLY A 299 -15.61 12.87 8.25
N ILE A 300 -15.87 12.48 7.00
CA ILE A 300 -17.14 11.93 6.48
C ILE A 300 -17.35 10.50 6.98
N GLY A 301 -16.27 9.82 7.38
CA GLY A 301 -16.30 8.42 7.77
C GLY A 301 -16.41 7.50 6.56
N TYR A 302 -17.10 6.37 6.74
CA TYR A 302 -17.23 5.32 5.70
C TYR A 302 -18.55 5.38 4.92
N ASN A 303 -19.43 6.33 5.27
CA ASN A 303 -20.76 6.49 4.67
C ASN A 303 -20.70 7.37 3.40
N TYR A 304 -19.92 6.92 2.42
CA TYR A 304 -19.77 7.62 1.13
C TYR A 304 -20.33 6.83 -0.06
N ASN A 305 -20.77 5.58 0.16
CA ASN A 305 -21.32 4.73 -0.91
C ASN A 305 -22.63 5.30 -1.48
N GLY A 306 -23.38 6.09 -0.70
CA GLY A 306 -24.57 6.80 -1.17
C GLY A 306 -24.31 7.86 -2.24
N TYR A 307 -23.05 8.23 -2.50
CA TYR A 307 -22.67 9.29 -3.43
C TYR A 307 -22.13 8.78 -4.77
N GLY A 308 -22.07 7.46 -5.00
CA GLY A 308 -21.65 6.89 -6.29
C GLY A 308 -20.17 7.07 -6.67
N ILE A 309 -19.35 7.69 -5.80
CA ILE A 309 -17.95 8.03 -6.08
C ILE A 309 -16.99 7.17 -5.25
N LYS A 310 -15.97 6.60 -5.90
CA LYS A 310 -14.91 5.83 -5.22
C LYS A 310 -13.82 6.76 -4.70
N LEU A 311 -13.85 7.10 -3.42
CA LEU A 311 -12.84 7.94 -2.75
C LEU A 311 -11.38 7.45 -2.93
N ASN A 312 -11.14 6.17 -3.21
CA ASN A 312 -9.78 5.70 -3.47
C ASN A 312 -9.16 6.30 -4.75
N ASP A 313 -9.96 6.84 -5.67
CA ASP A 313 -9.47 7.36 -6.96
C ASP A 313 -8.69 8.67 -6.85
N ILE A 314 -8.89 9.44 -5.77
CA ILE A 314 -8.16 10.70 -5.45
C ILE A 314 -6.83 10.45 -4.70
N GLY A 315 -6.55 9.21 -4.29
CA GLY A 315 -5.31 8.83 -3.62
C GLY A 315 -5.43 8.75 -2.10
N LEU A 316 -4.59 7.93 -1.49
CA LEU A 316 -4.66 7.53 -0.09
C LEU A 316 -4.63 8.72 0.89
N LEU A 317 -3.88 9.80 0.60
CA LEU A 317 -3.86 11.00 1.44
C LEU A 317 -5.26 11.59 1.60
N PHE A 318 -5.96 11.80 0.49
CA PHE A 318 -7.30 12.36 0.50
C PHE A 318 -8.32 11.35 0.98
N THR A 319 -8.14 10.05 0.71
CA THR A 319 -8.95 9.00 1.33
C THR A 319 -8.84 9.07 2.85
N ILE A 320 -7.64 9.17 3.41
CA ILE A 320 -7.41 9.30 4.85
C ILE A 320 -8.11 10.55 5.38
N TYR A 321 -7.96 11.68 4.71
CA TYR A 321 -8.64 12.92 5.10
C TYR A 321 -10.17 12.77 5.06
N ALA A 322 -10.72 12.20 3.99
CA ALA A 322 -12.16 12.01 3.85
C ALA A 322 -12.73 11.13 4.98
N HIS A 323 -12.01 10.08 5.38
CA HIS A 323 -12.48 9.20 6.44
C HIS A 323 -12.31 9.80 7.84
N PHE A 324 -11.21 10.53 8.08
CA PHE A 324 -10.70 10.81 9.42
C PHE A 324 -10.47 12.30 9.71
N GLY A 325 -10.82 13.17 8.77
CA GLY A 325 -10.68 14.63 8.86
C GLY A 325 -9.26 15.07 9.20
N LEU A 326 -9.16 16.12 10.01
CA LEU A 326 -7.89 16.70 10.42
C LEU A 326 -7.03 15.72 11.23
N LEU A 327 -7.64 14.82 12.01
CA LEU A 327 -6.91 13.81 12.78
C LEU A 327 -6.15 12.84 11.86
N GLY A 328 -6.77 12.42 10.75
CA GLY A 328 -6.13 11.60 9.73
C GLY A 328 -4.92 12.28 9.10
N ILE A 329 -5.07 13.56 8.75
CA ILE A 329 -3.99 14.38 8.20
C ILE A 329 -2.85 14.53 9.22
N CYS A 330 -3.16 14.87 10.48
CA CYS A 330 -2.15 14.97 11.54
C CYS A 330 -1.39 13.66 11.72
N PHE A 331 -2.07 12.51 11.68
CA PHE A 331 -1.44 11.20 11.74
C PHE A 331 -0.48 10.96 10.55
N VAL A 332 -0.89 11.30 9.32
CA VAL A 332 -0.04 11.19 8.13
C VAL A 332 1.18 12.10 8.23
N PHE A 333 1.01 13.35 8.68
CA PHE A 333 2.14 14.27 8.91
C PHE A 333 3.09 13.76 9.98
N LEU A 334 2.58 13.17 11.07
CA LEU A 334 3.41 12.55 12.10
C LEU A 334 4.26 11.41 11.52
N LEU A 335 3.67 10.52 10.72
CA LEU A 335 4.40 9.45 10.03
C LEU A 335 5.45 10.03 9.06
N GLY A 336 5.09 11.05 8.29
CA GLY A 336 6.00 11.77 7.39
C GLY A 336 7.18 12.39 8.13
N TYR A 337 6.93 13.02 9.28
CA TYR A 337 7.96 13.59 10.14
C TYR A 337 8.91 12.51 10.69
N ILE A 338 8.36 11.36 11.13
CA ILE A 338 9.17 10.23 11.58
C ILE A 338 10.12 9.76 10.47
N LEU A 339 9.61 9.66 9.24
CA LEU A 339 10.38 9.21 8.09
C LEU A 339 11.41 10.21 7.61
N PHE A 340 11.06 11.50 7.65
CA PHE A 340 11.99 12.60 7.35
C PHE A 340 13.23 12.54 8.25
N LYS A 341 13.04 12.28 9.55
CA LYS A 341 14.16 12.08 10.51
C LYS A 341 14.88 10.75 10.33
N TYR A 342 14.20 9.72 9.85
CA TYR A 342 14.76 8.38 9.71
C TYR A 342 15.65 8.22 8.46
N ASN A 343 15.11 8.49 7.27
CA ASN A 343 15.80 8.29 5.99
C ASN A 343 15.06 9.00 4.84
N TYR A 344 15.78 9.81 4.05
CA TYR A 344 15.25 10.51 2.87
C TYR A 344 14.47 9.60 1.91
N PHE A 345 15.02 8.45 1.54
CA PHE A 345 14.34 7.52 0.65
C PHE A 345 13.07 6.97 1.29
N ALA A 346 13.07 6.67 2.60
CA ALA A 346 11.87 6.20 3.26
C ALA A 346 10.73 7.23 3.19
N LEU A 347 11.04 8.52 3.28
CA LEU A 347 10.06 9.59 3.07
C LEU A 347 9.54 9.63 1.63
N VAL A 348 10.42 9.55 0.62
CA VAL A 348 10.01 9.50 -0.79
C VAL A 348 9.08 8.32 -1.06
N LEU A 349 9.45 7.13 -0.56
CA LEU A 349 8.64 5.93 -0.67
C LEU A 349 7.27 6.10 0.03
N PHE A 350 7.22 6.81 1.16
CA PHE A 350 5.95 7.12 1.81
C PHE A 350 5.05 8.05 0.99
N LEU A 351 5.62 9.09 0.36
CA LEU A 351 4.87 9.98 -0.52
C LEU A 351 4.24 9.21 -1.69
N ILE A 352 4.94 8.21 -2.24
CA ILE A 352 4.39 7.33 -3.29
C ILE A 352 3.18 6.53 -2.77
N ILE A 353 3.24 6.00 -1.55
CA ILE A 353 2.09 5.30 -0.93
C ILE A 353 0.91 6.28 -0.76
N LEU A 354 1.15 7.51 -0.32
CA LEU A 354 0.10 8.53 -0.15
C LEU A 354 -0.58 8.94 -1.47
N LEU A 355 0.17 8.93 -2.58
CA LEU A 355 -0.37 9.20 -3.92
C LEU A 355 -1.11 8.01 -4.53
N SER A 356 -0.92 6.81 -3.99
CA SER A 356 -1.51 5.58 -4.54
C SER A 356 -3.00 5.48 -4.23
N LYS A 357 -3.74 4.69 -5.03
CA LYS A 357 -5.16 4.36 -4.77
C LYS A 357 -5.35 3.26 -3.72
N LEU A 358 -4.33 2.99 -2.88
CA LEU A 358 -4.43 1.96 -1.86
C LEU A 358 -5.50 2.37 -0.84
N SER A 359 -6.46 1.51 -0.59
CA SER A 359 -7.45 1.77 0.46
C SER A 359 -6.88 1.55 1.85
N ILE A 360 -7.29 2.39 2.80
CA ILE A 360 -6.92 2.25 4.21
C ILE A 360 -7.43 0.94 4.84
N ILE A 361 -8.39 0.26 4.22
CA ILE A 361 -8.87 -1.02 4.73
C ILE A 361 -7.88 -2.17 4.46
N HIS A 362 -6.86 -1.97 3.62
CA HIS A 362 -5.90 -3.01 3.30
C HIS A 362 -4.82 -3.12 4.39
N PRO A 363 -4.67 -4.28 5.05
CA PRO A 363 -3.76 -4.35 6.19
C PRO A 363 -2.27 -4.21 5.86
N ILE A 364 -1.85 -4.25 4.58
CA ILE A 364 -0.44 -4.10 4.18
C ILE A 364 0.04 -2.67 4.41
N LEU A 365 -0.88 -1.73 4.27
CA LEU A 365 -0.64 -0.35 4.66
C LEU A 365 -0.37 -0.26 6.16
N TRP A 366 -1.13 -0.98 6.98
CA TRP A 366 -0.97 -0.97 8.44
C TRP A 366 0.30 -1.68 8.92
N ILE A 367 0.72 -2.75 8.25
CA ILE A 367 2.04 -3.37 8.48
C ILE A 367 3.14 -2.34 8.20
N TYR A 368 3.04 -1.63 7.08
CA TYR A 368 3.97 -0.58 6.72
C TYR A 368 3.97 0.56 7.76
N PHE A 369 2.80 1.07 8.17
CA PHE A 369 2.68 2.08 9.22
C PHE A 369 3.27 1.63 10.56
N ALA A 370 3.06 0.37 10.95
CA ALA A 370 3.67 -0.17 12.18
C ALA A 370 5.20 -0.16 12.09
N LEU A 371 5.77 -0.51 10.92
CA LEU A 371 7.21 -0.40 10.68
C LEU A 371 7.72 1.04 10.77
N VAL A 372 6.97 2.03 10.25
CA VAL A 372 7.28 3.46 10.37
C VAL A 372 7.30 3.88 11.84
N VAL A 373 6.23 3.60 12.58
CA VAL A 373 6.09 4.00 13.99
C VAL A 373 7.20 3.42 14.85
N ILE A 374 7.68 2.20 14.59
CA ILE A 374 8.80 1.64 15.36
C ILE A 374 10.12 2.37 15.11
N LYS A 375 10.27 3.07 13.99
CA LYS A 375 11.41 3.95 13.76
C LYS A 375 11.33 5.27 14.55
N SER A 376 10.20 5.61 15.16
CA SER A 376 10.12 6.77 16.08
C SER A 376 11.09 6.67 17.26
N LYS A 377 11.58 5.46 17.61
CA LYS A 377 12.63 5.26 18.62
C LYS A 377 13.93 5.99 18.31
N TYR A 378 14.17 6.36 17.04
CA TYR A 378 15.30 7.19 16.63
C TYR A 378 15.10 8.70 16.89
N ILE A 379 13.88 9.11 17.27
CA ILE A 379 13.51 10.51 17.56
C ILE A 379 13.57 10.78 19.07
N ILE A 380 13.09 9.84 19.89
CA ILE A 380 12.99 9.99 21.37
C ILE A 380 14.36 9.79 22.08
N LYS A 381 15.43 9.53 21.33
CA LYS A 381 16.79 9.39 21.87
C LYS A 381 17.57 10.71 21.93
N TYR A 382 16.98 11.78 21.42
CA TYR A 382 17.41 13.17 21.56
C TYR A 382 16.25 13.95 22.18
#